data_AF-A0A0D1XDA1-F1
#
_entry.id   AF-A0A0D1XDA1-F1
#
_cell.length_a   1.000
_cell.length_b   1.000
_cell.length_c   1.000
_cell.angle_alpha   90.00
_cell.angle_beta   90.00
_cell.angle_gamma   90.00
#
_symmetry.space_group_name_H-M   'P 1'
#
loop_
_entity.id
_entity.type
_entity.pdbx_description
1 polymer ?
#
loop_
_entity_poly.entity_id
_entity_poly.type
_entity_poly.pdbx_seq_one_letter_code
_entity_poly.pdbx_strand_id
1 'polypeptide(L)'
;MNNRAHPRRDMSNIFQHSLIRCPRIAQDGGFHHILLFARSLRPEAKEKSSTGKKSLMFGTAEMCLPQPASHSSAVETSCEDTTQPPVYDKFVPEDAISRSAYAYASQHLHPAVLTHSLRVYCLAAQLATKQPSKYASEKHQPLLFTACVFHDVGTAAAHDGSQRFEVEGADAASAFLRSHGVRDDEAHDVWVAIALHTSPGIAERISDLARLVRVAVLADFKRPASLEEFSGAYVQAIERSFPRLNIEKILGDVVVEQALRQREKAPPASWPGVLLRSKLENPDWDGVNKAF
;
A
#
# COMPACT_ATOMS: atom_id res chain seq x y z
N MET A 1 48.03 -41.41 32.38
CA MET A 1 47.13 -42.47 31.86
C MET A 1 46.12 -42.84 32.92
N ASN A 2 44.87 -42.36 32.83
CA ASN A 2 43.68 -43.20 32.98
C ASN A 2 42.39 -42.39 32.86
N ASN A 3 41.53 -42.88 31.98
CA ASN A 3 40.15 -42.51 31.72
C ASN A 3 39.30 -42.44 33.01
N ARG A 4 38.43 -41.42 33.10
CA ARG A 4 37.16 -41.55 33.84
C ARG A 4 36.01 -41.03 32.99
N ALA A 5 35.11 -41.97 32.70
CA ALA A 5 33.91 -41.81 31.89
C ALA A 5 32.84 -40.97 32.61
N HIS A 6 32.07 -40.23 31.82
CA HIS A 6 30.82 -39.59 32.21
C HIS A 6 29.69 -40.63 32.42
N PRO A 7 28.85 -40.49 33.45
CA PRO A 7 27.62 -41.27 33.56
C PRO A 7 26.51 -40.66 32.68
N ARG A 8 25.89 -41.52 31.86
CA ARG A 8 24.67 -41.23 31.08
C ARG A 8 23.49 -41.00 32.03
N ARG A 9 22.71 -39.93 31.81
CA ARG A 9 21.43 -39.72 32.47
C ARG A 9 20.33 -40.46 31.71
N ASP A 10 19.59 -41.23 32.47
CA ASP A 10 18.41 -42.00 32.10
C ASP A 10 17.23 -41.07 31.76
N MET A 11 16.56 -41.33 30.63
CA MET A 11 15.43 -40.56 30.10
C MET A 11 14.15 -41.38 30.12
N SER A 12 13.68 -41.72 31.32
CA SER A 12 12.39 -42.40 31.50
C SER A 12 11.60 -41.78 32.64
N ASN A 13 10.97 -40.63 32.37
CA ASN A 13 9.66 -40.19 32.90
C ASN A 13 9.51 -38.70 32.66
N ILE A 14 8.56 -38.31 31.81
CA ILE A 14 7.61 -37.19 31.96
C ILE A 14 6.66 -37.34 30.74
N PHE A 15 5.64 -38.16 30.90
CA PHE A 15 4.43 -38.09 30.08
C PHE A 15 3.25 -38.21 31.05
N GLN A 16 2.76 -37.07 31.55
CA GLN A 16 1.46 -36.97 32.17
C GLN A 16 0.74 -35.70 31.70
N HIS A 17 -0.28 -35.95 30.87
CA HIS A 17 -1.59 -35.29 30.78
C HIS A 17 -1.69 -33.75 30.78
N SER A 18 -2.09 -33.21 29.62
CA SER A 18 -3.26 -32.31 29.53
C SER A 18 -3.85 -32.35 28.12
N LEU A 19 -4.88 -33.19 27.94
CA LEU A 19 -5.75 -33.16 26.76
C LEU A 19 -6.81 -32.08 27.01
N ILE A 20 -6.69 -30.94 26.35
CA ILE A 20 -7.74 -29.92 26.31
C ILE A 20 -8.86 -30.45 25.40
N ARG A 21 -10.02 -30.71 26.00
CA ARG A 21 -11.26 -31.10 25.32
C ARG A 21 -11.75 -29.96 24.40
N CYS A 22 -11.91 -30.26 23.12
CA CYS A 22 -12.65 -29.44 22.17
C CYS A 22 -14.17 -29.69 22.35
N PRO A 23 -15.04 -28.66 22.41
CA PRO A 23 -16.47 -28.88 22.48
C PRO A 23 -17.04 -29.39 21.15
N ARG A 24 -17.92 -30.38 21.30
CA ARG A 24 -18.59 -31.16 20.25
C ARG A 24 -19.69 -30.28 19.61
N ILE A 25 -19.55 -29.95 18.33
CA ILE A 25 -20.64 -29.34 17.54
C ILE A 25 -21.62 -30.45 17.16
N ALA A 26 -22.89 -30.23 17.49
CA ALA A 26 -23.99 -31.14 17.20
C ALA A 26 -24.21 -31.28 15.69
N GLN A 27 -24.37 -32.52 15.24
CA GLN A 27 -24.83 -32.88 13.91
C GLN A 27 -26.36 -32.94 13.91
N ASP A 28 -26.99 -32.11 13.09
CA ASP A 28 -28.26 -32.35 12.40
C ASP A 28 -27.99 -31.77 10.99
N GLY A 29 -27.98 -32.53 9.89
CA GLY A 29 -29.04 -33.38 9.38
C GLY A 29 -29.65 -32.65 8.16
N GLY A 30 -29.15 -32.92 6.94
CA GLY A 30 -29.74 -32.33 5.73
C GLY A 30 -28.85 -32.35 4.49
N PHE A 31 -28.69 -33.52 3.86
CA PHE A 31 -28.26 -33.64 2.47
C PHE A 31 -29.44 -33.34 1.54
N HIS A 32 -29.31 -32.37 0.62
CA HIS A 32 -29.70 -32.54 -0.79
C HIS A 32 -29.48 -31.27 -1.66
N HIS A 33 -28.95 -31.53 -2.86
CA HIS A 33 -29.00 -30.73 -4.09
C HIS A 33 -28.33 -29.34 -4.10
N ILE A 34 -27.27 -29.21 -4.92
CA ILE A 34 -27.21 -28.23 -6.02
C ILE A 34 -26.28 -28.81 -7.10
N LEU A 35 -26.89 -29.22 -8.21
CA LEU A 35 -26.22 -29.44 -9.49
C LEU A 35 -26.05 -28.08 -10.20
N LEU A 36 -24.91 -27.94 -10.88
CA LEU A 36 -24.74 -27.28 -12.18
C LEU A 36 -25.34 -25.88 -12.37
N PHE A 37 -24.47 -24.86 -12.45
CA PHE A 37 -24.64 -23.83 -13.47
C PHE A 37 -23.26 -23.32 -13.95
N ALA A 38 -22.75 -23.98 -14.99
CA ALA A 38 -21.72 -23.44 -15.86
C ALA A 38 -22.34 -23.26 -17.24
N ARG A 39 -22.58 -22.02 -17.65
CA ARG A 39 -22.84 -21.59 -19.04
C ARG A 39 -22.54 -20.09 -19.10
N SER A 40 -21.39 -19.73 -19.66
CA SER A 40 -21.20 -19.41 -21.09
C SER A 40 -21.65 -17.98 -21.41
N LEU A 41 -20.70 -17.04 -21.36
CA LEU A 41 -20.80 -15.78 -22.07
C LEU A 41 -19.57 -15.65 -22.98
N ARG A 42 -19.75 -15.94 -24.27
CA ARG A 42 -18.93 -15.36 -25.34
C ARG A 42 -19.72 -14.22 -26.00
N PRO A 43 -19.06 -13.17 -26.49
CA PRO A 43 -19.72 -12.01 -27.08
C PRO A 43 -20.16 -12.28 -28.53
N GLU A 44 -21.32 -11.74 -28.92
CA GLU A 44 -21.72 -11.65 -30.32
C GLU A 44 -21.03 -10.46 -30.98
N ALA A 45 -20.25 -10.74 -32.03
CA ALA A 45 -19.81 -9.78 -33.01
C ALA A 45 -20.94 -9.51 -34.02
N LYS A 46 -21.20 -8.23 -34.32
CA LYS A 46 -21.92 -7.82 -35.54
C LYS A 46 -20.98 -6.99 -36.40
N GLU A 47 -20.75 -7.49 -37.61
CA GLU A 47 -20.01 -6.83 -38.67
C GLU A 47 -20.98 -6.54 -39.83
N LYS A 48 -20.59 -5.52 -40.63
CA LYS A 48 -21.02 -5.15 -42.00
C LYS A 48 -22.22 -4.19 -42.06
N SER A 49 -22.27 -3.18 -42.93
CA SER A 49 -21.43 -2.81 -44.08
C SER A 49 -21.75 -1.35 -44.47
N SER A 50 -20.80 -0.61 -45.04
CA SER A 50 -21.14 0.31 -46.14
C SER A 50 -19.90 0.67 -46.96
N THR A 51 -20.00 0.37 -48.25
CA THR A 51 -19.10 0.67 -49.36
C THR A 51 -19.27 2.11 -49.85
N GLY A 52 -18.16 2.77 -50.23
CA GLY A 52 -18.20 3.98 -51.05
C GLY A 52 -16.81 4.45 -51.46
N LYS A 53 -16.40 4.15 -52.70
CA LYS A 53 -15.16 4.62 -53.36
C LYS A 53 -15.43 5.89 -54.19
N LYS A 54 -14.32 6.59 -54.50
CA LYS A 54 -14.06 7.66 -55.51
C LYS A 54 -14.01 9.07 -54.88
N SER A 55 -13.13 10.00 -55.23
CA SER A 55 -12.13 10.11 -56.30
C SER A 55 -11.06 11.13 -55.88
N LEU A 56 -9.85 10.96 -56.40
CA LEU A 56 -8.73 11.90 -56.38
C LEU A 56 -9.03 13.14 -57.25
N MET A 57 -8.65 14.34 -56.79
CA MET A 57 -8.33 15.48 -57.67
C MET A 57 -7.20 16.32 -57.03
N PHE A 58 -6.19 16.58 -57.84
CA PHE A 58 -5.05 17.47 -57.60
C PHE A 58 -5.51 18.93 -57.58
N GLY A 59 -4.94 19.73 -56.68
CA GLY A 59 -5.10 21.19 -56.63
C GLY A 59 -3.82 21.82 -56.11
N THR A 60 -3.26 22.71 -56.93
CA THR A 60 -1.91 23.28 -56.90
C THR A 60 -1.62 24.22 -55.73
N ALA A 61 -0.35 24.24 -55.35
CA ALA A 61 0.26 25.14 -54.38
C ALA A 61 0.21 26.61 -54.85
N GLU A 62 -0.13 27.51 -53.94
CA GLU A 62 0.27 28.91 -53.99
C GLU A 62 0.98 29.27 -52.68
N MET A 63 2.23 29.69 -52.83
CA MET A 63 3.07 30.22 -51.77
C MET A 63 2.73 31.70 -51.58
N CYS A 64 2.36 32.08 -50.36
CA CYS A 64 2.32 33.48 -49.95
C CYS A 64 3.14 33.65 -48.67
N LEU A 65 4.30 34.30 -48.81
CA LEU A 65 5.19 34.71 -47.71
C LEU A 65 4.71 36.06 -47.15
N PRO A 66 4.56 36.21 -45.83
CA PRO A 66 4.64 37.50 -45.17
C PRO A 66 5.96 37.68 -44.40
N GLN A 67 6.48 38.91 -44.48
CA GLN A 67 7.71 39.44 -43.87
C GLN A 67 7.65 39.54 -42.33
N PRO A 68 8.81 39.69 -41.64
CA PRO A 68 8.87 39.66 -40.19
C PRO A 68 8.52 41.01 -39.58
N ALA A 69 7.54 41.03 -38.68
CA ALA A 69 7.30 42.15 -37.78
C ALA A 69 7.82 41.77 -36.39
N SER A 70 8.92 42.42 -36.01
CA SER A 70 9.45 42.50 -34.66
C SER A 70 8.45 43.21 -33.75
N HIS A 71 7.93 42.54 -32.72
CA HIS A 71 7.64 43.21 -31.45
C HIS A 71 7.82 42.25 -30.27
N SER A 72 8.83 42.61 -29.49
CA SER A 72 9.15 42.15 -28.15
C SER A 72 7.96 42.34 -27.21
N SER A 73 7.55 41.25 -26.57
CA SER A 73 6.85 41.25 -25.29
C SER A 73 7.04 39.87 -24.69
N ALA A 74 8.21 39.68 -24.05
CA ALA A 74 8.44 38.54 -23.19
C ALA A 74 7.52 38.69 -21.97
N VAL A 75 6.42 37.95 -21.97
CA VAL A 75 5.70 37.66 -20.74
C VAL A 75 6.60 36.68 -19.98
N GLU A 76 7.39 37.21 -19.04
CA GLU A 76 8.10 36.42 -18.05
C GLU A 76 7.06 35.64 -17.23
N THR A 77 6.74 34.45 -17.71
CA THR A 77 6.11 33.43 -16.88
C THR A 77 7.23 32.95 -15.97
N SER A 78 7.28 33.48 -14.76
CA SER A 78 8.16 32.95 -13.72
C SER A 78 7.79 31.49 -13.52
N CYS A 79 8.64 30.60 -14.02
CA CYS A 79 8.62 29.21 -13.63
C CYS A 79 8.97 29.19 -12.14
N GLU A 80 7.96 29.00 -11.28
CA GLU A 80 8.21 28.67 -9.89
C GLU A 80 8.98 27.34 -9.88
N ASP A 81 10.26 27.46 -9.59
CA ASP A 81 11.17 26.38 -9.31
C ASP A 81 10.66 25.63 -8.08
N THR A 82 9.81 24.62 -8.30
CA THR A 82 9.26 23.73 -7.27
C THR A 82 10.24 22.62 -6.97
N THR A 83 11.49 22.99 -6.66
CA THR A 83 12.56 22.06 -6.28
C THR A 83 12.46 21.61 -4.83
N GLN A 84 11.59 22.24 -4.03
CA GLN A 84 11.32 21.84 -2.66
C GLN A 84 9.95 21.16 -2.56
N PRO A 85 9.88 19.88 -2.11
CA PRO A 85 8.61 19.22 -1.92
C PRO A 85 7.76 20.04 -0.92
N PRO A 86 6.44 20.13 -1.13
CA PRO A 86 5.55 20.82 -0.22
C PRO A 86 5.73 20.31 1.21
N VAL A 87 5.97 21.23 2.14
CA VAL A 87 6.14 20.94 3.55
C VAL A 87 4.76 20.73 4.18
N TYR A 88 4.54 19.54 4.74
CA TYR A 88 3.25 19.13 5.32
C TYR A 88 3.21 19.25 6.84
N ASP A 89 4.16 19.96 7.45
CA ASP A 89 4.38 20.06 8.90
C ASP A 89 3.10 20.28 9.72
N LYS A 90 2.17 21.11 9.23
CA LYS A 90 0.91 21.41 9.94
C LYS A 90 -0.01 20.20 10.18
N PHE A 91 0.24 19.07 9.52
CA PHE A 91 -0.54 17.84 9.65
C PHE A 91 0.20 16.74 10.43
N VAL A 92 1.47 16.99 10.77
CA VAL A 92 2.30 16.08 11.55
C VAL A 92 2.03 16.36 13.03
N PRO A 93 1.76 15.34 13.86
CA PRO A 93 1.67 15.53 15.30
C PRO A 93 2.93 16.20 15.86
N GLU A 94 2.73 17.07 16.85
CA GLU A 94 3.80 17.94 17.35
C GLU A 94 4.86 17.19 18.17
N ASP A 95 4.60 15.93 18.53
CA ASP A 95 5.49 15.09 19.33
C ASP A 95 6.77 14.69 18.56
N ALA A 96 7.85 14.43 19.32
CA ALA A 96 9.17 14.20 18.76
C ALA A 96 9.26 12.94 17.88
N ILE A 97 8.49 11.89 18.20
CA ILE A 97 8.51 10.63 17.45
C ILE A 97 7.83 10.84 16.11
N SER A 98 6.65 11.45 16.08
CA SER A 98 5.93 11.74 14.83
C SER A 98 6.70 12.67 13.91
N ARG A 99 7.32 13.74 14.43
CA ARG A 99 8.17 14.61 13.61
C ARG A 99 9.39 13.89 13.03
N SER A 100 10.04 13.06 13.83
CA SER A 100 11.19 12.28 13.38
C SER A 100 10.77 11.23 12.34
N ALA A 101 9.59 10.63 12.50
CA ALA A 101 9.02 9.67 11.56
C ALA A 101 8.66 10.35 10.23
N TYR A 102 8.08 11.55 10.27
CA TYR A 102 7.80 12.34 9.08
C TYR A 102 9.08 12.76 8.35
N ALA A 103 10.09 13.24 9.07
CA ALA A 103 11.37 13.62 8.48
C ALA A 103 12.03 12.41 7.79
N TYR A 104 12.02 11.25 8.45
CA TYR A 104 12.52 10.01 7.88
C TYR A 104 11.76 9.62 6.61
N ALA A 105 10.44 9.55 6.67
CA ALA A 105 9.60 9.20 5.53
C ALA A 105 9.78 10.18 4.36
N SER A 106 9.84 11.49 4.64
CA SER A 106 10.02 12.52 3.62
C SER A 106 11.37 12.46 2.91
N GLN A 107 12.41 12.00 3.61
CA GLN A 107 13.74 11.81 3.03
C GLN A 107 13.82 10.58 2.11
N HIS A 108 13.05 9.53 2.39
CA HIS A 108 13.23 8.22 1.75
C HIS A 108 12.13 7.85 0.74
N LEU A 109 10.90 8.30 0.95
CA LEU A 109 9.76 7.93 0.11
C LEU A 109 9.68 8.79 -1.15
N HIS A 110 9.19 8.18 -2.23
CA HIS A 110 8.72 8.93 -3.38
C HIS A 110 7.59 9.89 -2.98
N PRO A 111 7.51 11.13 -3.51
CA PRO A 111 6.50 12.12 -3.10
C PRO A 111 5.05 11.60 -3.12
N ALA A 112 4.66 10.83 -4.14
CA ALA A 112 3.34 10.19 -4.20
C ALA A 112 3.07 9.23 -3.03
N VAL A 113 4.07 8.44 -2.63
CA VAL A 113 3.96 7.47 -1.53
C VAL A 113 3.94 8.18 -0.17
N LEU A 114 4.70 9.28 -0.04
CA LEU A 114 4.63 10.15 1.14
C LEU A 114 3.24 10.76 1.29
N THR A 115 2.68 11.38 0.23
CA THR A 115 1.35 11.99 0.32
C THR A 115 0.28 10.94 0.59
N HIS A 116 0.38 9.75 -0.03
CA HIS A 116 -0.47 8.61 0.30
C HIS A 116 -0.43 8.26 1.80
N SER A 117 0.76 8.12 2.35
CA SER A 117 0.94 7.77 3.75
C SER A 117 0.36 8.81 4.72
N LEU A 118 0.45 10.10 4.36
CA LEU A 118 -0.18 11.19 5.13
C LEU A 118 -1.72 11.16 5.02
N ARG A 119 -2.27 10.87 3.84
CA ARG A 119 -3.73 10.66 3.69
C ARG A 119 -4.21 9.47 4.52
N VAL A 120 -3.47 8.36 4.49
CA VAL A 120 -3.73 7.18 5.32
C VAL A 120 -3.73 7.54 6.80
N TYR A 121 -2.76 8.32 7.28
CA TYR A 121 -2.77 8.80 8.67
C TYR A 121 -4.04 9.60 9.02
N CYS A 122 -4.43 10.58 8.19
CA CYS A 122 -5.62 11.38 8.47
C CYS A 122 -6.89 10.52 8.54
N LEU A 123 -7.06 9.59 7.58
CA LEU A 123 -8.18 8.66 7.56
C LEU A 123 -8.16 7.73 8.79
N ALA A 124 -7.00 7.18 9.14
CA ALA A 124 -6.85 6.29 10.29
C ALA A 124 -7.14 7.03 11.61
N ALA A 125 -6.69 8.27 11.76
CA ALA A 125 -6.94 9.10 12.94
C ALA A 125 -8.43 9.47 13.08
N GLN A 126 -9.12 9.77 11.96
CA GLN A 126 -10.56 9.99 12.01
C GLN A 126 -11.30 8.70 12.38
N LEU A 127 -10.90 7.57 11.81
CA LEU A 127 -11.48 6.26 12.12
C LEU A 127 -11.29 5.89 13.59
N ALA A 128 -10.09 6.15 14.13
CA ALA A 128 -9.76 5.92 15.54
C ALA A 128 -10.61 6.81 16.47
N THR A 129 -10.99 8.02 16.05
CA THR A 129 -11.89 8.88 16.84
C THR A 129 -13.35 8.44 16.78
N LYS A 130 -13.81 7.91 15.64
CA LYS A 130 -15.19 7.45 15.45
C LYS A 130 -15.50 6.15 16.20
N GLN A 131 -14.47 5.35 16.45
CA GLN A 131 -14.57 4.03 17.06
C GLN A 131 -13.82 4.07 18.40
N PRO A 132 -14.20 3.29 19.43
CA PRO A 132 -13.54 3.35 20.73
C PRO A 132 -12.13 2.74 20.70
N SER A 133 -11.18 3.45 20.09
CA SER A 133 -9.79 3.02 19.89
C SER A 133 -8.82 3.75 20.82
N LYS A 134 -7.85 3.03 21.37
CA LYS A 134 -6.74 3.63 22.15
C LYS A 134 -5.88 4.57 21.29
N TYR A 135 -5.85 4.38 19.98
CA TYR A 135 -5.02 5.16 19.04
C TYR A 135 -5.55 6.57 18.75
N ALA A 136 -6.75 6.91 19.23
CA ALA A 136 -7.23 8.30 19.24
C ALA A 136 -6.60 9.15 20.36
N SER A 137 -5.96 8.53 21.36
CA SER A 137 -5.31 9.26 22.45
C SER A 137 -3.95 9.80 22.04
N GLU A 138 -3.60 10.99 22.54
CA GLU A 138 -2.28 11.62 22.35
C GLU A 138 -1.12 10.69 22.69
N LYS A 139 -1.29 9.82 23.70
CA LYS A 139 -0.28 8.83 24.10
C LYS A 139 0.07 7.84 22.98
N HIS A 140 -0.92 7.36 22.22
CA HIS A 140 -0.73 6.33 21.20
C HIS A 140 -0.74 6.90 19.77
N GLN A 141 -1.03 8.19 19.61
CA GLN A 141 -0.96 8.89 18.33
C GLN A 141 0.40 8.73 17.63
N PRO A 142 1.57 8.78 18.32
CA PRO A 142 2.85 8.56 17.64
C PRO A 142 2.98 7.17 17.02
N LEU A 143 2.36 6.15 17.62
CA LEU A 143 2.35 4.78 17.09
C LEU A 143 1.47 4.69 15.84
N LEU A 144 0.28 5.31 15.88
CA LEU A 144 -0.61 5.38 14.73
C LEU A 144 0.04 6.13 13.55
N PHE A 145 0.64 7.29 13.85
CA PHE A 145 1.34 8.10 12.87
C PHE A 145 2.50 7.33 12.25
N THR A 146 3.36 6.74 13.08
CA THR A 146 4.50 5.93 12.62
C THR A 146 4.04 4.76 11.76
N ALA A 147 3.01 4.01 12.18
CA ALA A 147 2.47 2.92 11.39
C ALA A 147 2.00 3.38 9.99
N CYS A 148 1.31 4.52 9.91
CA CYS A 148 0.84 5.05 8.64
C CYS A 148 1.97 5.58 7.75
N VAL A 149 2.95 6.30 8.30
CA VAL A 149 4.05 6.88 7.51
C VAL A 149 5.14 5.87 7.13
N PHE A 150 5.23 4.74 7.85
CA PHE A 150 6.18 3.67 7.53
C PHE A 150 5.60 2.51 6.73
N HIS A 151 4.28 2.42 6.53
CA HIS A 151 3.71 1.19 5.95
C HIS A 151 4.25 0.84 4.56
N ASP A 152 4.61 1.86 3.77
CA ASP A 152 5.23 1.74 2.45
C ASP A 152 6.74 2.07 2.44
N VAL A 153 7.41 2.26 3.59
CA VAL A 153 8.84 2.59 3.64
C VAL A 153 9.73 1.50 3.04
N GLY A 154 9.27 0.24 3.02
CA GLY A 154 9.96 -0.84 2.31
C GLY A 154 10.05 -0.65 0.79
N THR A 155 9.31 0.30 0.21
CA THR A 155 9.43 0.68 -1.21
C THR A 155 10.61 1.62 -1.49
N ALA A 156 11.20 2.22 -0.46
CA ALA A 156 12.35 3.10 -0.61
C ALA A 156 13.63 2.34 -0.96
N ALA A 157 14.55 2.98 -1.68
CA ALA A 157 15.82 2.37 -2.08
C ALA A 157 16.67 1.92 -0.87
N ALA A 158 16.59 2.63 0.26
CA ALA A 158 17.29 2.27 1.50
C ALA A 158 16.79 0.95 2.12
N HIS A 159 15.62 0.47 1.70
CA HIS A 159 14.95 -0.74 2.20
C HIS A 159 14.66 -1.76 1.07
N ASP A 160 15.41 -1.69 -0.04
CA ASP A 160 15.34 -2.70 -1.12
C ASP A 160 16.12 -3.98 -0.74
N GLY A 161 15.84 -4.52 0.45
CA GLY A 161 16.39 -5.77 0.97
C GLY A 161 15.76 -7.02 0.34
N SER A 162 16.08 -8.21 0.84
CA SER A 162 15.60 -9.47 0.26
C SER A 162 14.15 -9.82 0.62
N GLN A 163 13.55 -9.13 1.60
CA GLN A 163 12.20 -9.43 2.07
C GLN A 163 11.14 -8.67 1.28
N ARG A 164 9.88 -9.09 1.44
CA ARG A 164 8.69 -8.33 1.03
C ARG A 164 8.76 -6.89 1.53
N PHE A 165 8.34 -5.93 0.71
CA PHE A 165 8.35 -4.51 1.10
C PHE A 165 7.54 -4.24 2.37
N GLU A 166 6.46 -5.01 2.60
CA GLU A 166 5.66 -4.91 3.82
C GLU A 166 6.48 -5.28 5.07
N VAL A 167 7.38 -6.25 4.95
CA VAL A 167 8.24 -6.71 6.06
C VAL A 167 9.43 -5.76 6.24
N GLU A 168 10.07 -5.33 5.16
CA GLU A 168 11.16 -4.33 5.22
C GLU A 168 10.68 -3.03 5.89
N GLY A 169 9.48 -2.53 5.53
CA GLY A 169 8.88 -1.37 6.18
C GLY A 169 8.53 -1.59 7.65
N ALA A 170 8.03 -2.78 7.99
CA ALA A 170 7.71 -3.14 9.37
C ALA A 170 8.98 -3.20 10.25
N ASP A 171 10.05 -3.84 9.76
CA ASP A 171 11.35 -3.93 10.44
C ASP A 171 11.95 -2.54 10.67
N ALA A 172 11.92 -1.68 9.64
CA ALA A 172 12.36 -0.30 9.72
C ALA A 172 11.59 0.50 10.78
N ALA A 173 10.27 0.37 10.82
CA ALA A 173 9.43 1.04 11.82
C ALA A 173 9.69 0.55 13.24
N SER A 174 9.84 -0.76 13.44
CA SER A 174 10.12 -1.32 14.76
C SER A 174 11.48 -0.88 15.28
N ALA A 175 12.51 -0.89 14.43
CA ALA A 175 13.84 -0.39 14.77
C ALA A 175 13.81 1.11 15.11
N PHE A 176 13.11 1.90 14.30
CA PHE A 176 12.91 3.34 14.52
C PHE A 176 12.22 3.62 15.87
N LEU A 177 11.14 2.90 16.20
CA LEU A 177 10.41 3.12 17.45
C LEU A 177 11.24 2.71 18.68
N ARG A 178 11.95 1.58 18.59
CA ARG A 178 12.88 1.13 19.64
C ARG A 178 14.00 2.15 19.88
N SER A 179 14.53 2.78 18.83
CA SER A 179 15.54 3.83 18.99
C SER A 179 15.01 5.10 19.67
N HIS A 180 13.68 5.30 19.68
CA HIS A 180 13.00 6.36 20.41
C HIS A 180 12.52 5.94 21.80
N GLY A 181 12.92 4.75 22.28
CA GLY A 181 12.57 4.25 23.60
C GLY A 181 11.12 3.76 23.75
N VAL A 182 10.42 3.54 22.63
CA VAL A 182 9.09 2.90 22.63
C VAL A 182 9.23 1.45 23.07
N ARG A 183 8.26 0.96 23.85
CA ARG A 183 8.28 -0.41 24.37
C ARG A 183 8.19 -1.43 23.25
N ASP A 184 8.83 -2.57 23.45
CA ASP A 184 8.89 -3.66 22.48
C ASP A 184 7.50 -4.19 22.06
N ASP A 185 6.53 -4.22 22.98
CA ASP A 185 5.16 -4.65 22.68
C ASP A 185 4.40 -3.65 21.78
N GLU A 186 4.59 -2.36 22.02
CA GLU A 186 4.02 -1.29 21.18
C GLU A 186 4.69 -1.23 19.81
N ALA A 187 6.03 -1.35 19.77
CA ALA A 187 6.78 -1.43 18.52
C ALA A 187 6.42 -2.69 17.71
N HIS A 188 6.08 -3.80 18.38
CA HIS A 188 5.59 -5.01 17.73
C HIS A 188 4.17 -4.82 17.16
N ASP A 189 3.27 -4.13 17.84
CA ASP A 189 1.92 -3.84 17.31
C ASP A 189 1.99 -2.99 16.03
N VAL A 190 2.91 -2.02 15.98
CA VAL A 190 3.21 -1.24 14.76
C VAL A 190 3.78 -2.14 13.65
N TRP A 191 4.73 -3.01 14.00
CA TRP A 191 5.29 -3.98 13.05
C TRP A 191 4.19 -4.87 12.44
N VAL A 192 3.27 -5.39 13.27
CA VAL A 192 2.15 -6.24 12.83
C VAL A 192 1.21 -5.46 11.90
N ALA A 193 0.87 -4.23 12.25
CA ALA A 193 0.01 -3.38 11.43
C ALA A 193 0.60 -3.13 10.04
N ILE A 194 1.91 -2.85 9.96
CA ILE A 194 2.60 -2.64 8.69
C ILE A 194 2.75 -3.95 7.92
N ALA A 195 3.27 -5.03 8.52
CA ALA A 195 3.53 -6.28 7.81
C ALA A 195 2.27 -6.89 7.18
N LEU A 196 1.09 -6.60 7.74
CA LEU A 196 -0.19 -7.16 7.30
C LEU A 196 -1.06 -6.19 6.50
N HIS A 197 -0.66 -4.93 6.25
CA HIS A 197 -1.54 -3.94 5.63
C HIS A 197 -2.05 -4.31 4.22
N THR A 198 -1.37 -5.24 3.52
CA THR A 198 -1.79 -5.81 2.22
C THR A 198 -2.51 -7.16 2.33
N SER A 199 -2.80 -7.64 3.53
CA SER A 199 -3.34 -8.99 3.80
C SER A 199 -4.83 -8.94 4.17
N PRO A 200 -5.74 -9.01 3.18
CA PRO A 200 -7.19 -8.88 3.41
C PRO A 200 -7.73 -9.99 4.31
N GLY A 201 -8.61 -9.62 5.23
CA GLY A 201 -9.27 -10.52 6.18
C GLY A 201 -8.45 -10.81 7.44
N ILE A 202 -7.12 -10.63 7.39
CA ILE A 202 -6.22 -10.82 8.55
C ILE A 202 -6.00 -9.49 9.27
N ALA A 203 -5.59 -8.45 8.54
CA ALA A 203 -5.24 -7.15 9.13
C ALA A 203 -6.42 -6.52 9.88
N GLU A 204 -7.64 -6.69 9.35
CA GLU A 204 -8.85 -6.14 9.94
C GLU A 204 -9.26 -6.83 11.27
N ARG A 205 -8.66 -7.99 11.59
CA ARG A 205 -9.04 -8.84 12.74
C ARG A 205 -7.95 -9.01 13.79
N ILE A 206 -6.68 -8.91 13.40
CA ILE A 206 -5.56 -9.29 14.26
C ILE A 206 -5.29 -8.28 15.39
N SER A 207 -5.35 -6.97 15.10
CA SER A 207 -5.19 -5.91 16.09
C SER A 207 -5.95 -4.66 15.66
N ASP A 208 -6.25 -3.78 16.62
CA ASP A 208 -6.95 -2.53 16.33
C ASP A 208 -6.11 -1.61 15.43
N LEU A 209 -4.78 -1.53 15.66
CA LEU A 209 -3.89 -0.73 14.82
C LEU A 209 -3.84 -1.24 13.38
N ALA A 210 -3.69 -2.56 13.21
CA ALA A 210 -3.66 -3.19 11.89
C ALA A 210 -4.95 -2.89 11.12
N ARG A 211 -6.10 -2.95 11.80
CA ARG A 211 -7.40 -2.64 11.22
C ARG A 211 -7.51 -1.16 10.83
N LEU A 212 -7.08 -0.23 11.69
CA LEU A 212 -7.11 1.21 11.41
C LEU A 212 -6.29 1.55 10.15
N VAL A 213 -5.04 1.09 10.09
CA VAL A 213 -4.15 1.30 8.94
C VAL A 213 -4.75 0.68 7.68
N ARG A 214 -5.21 -0.58 7.77
CA ARG A 214 -5.79 -1.31 6.65
C ARG A 214 -7.01 -0.63 6.04
N VAL A 215 -7.98 -0.22 6.88
CA VAL A 215 -9.20 0.46 6.41
C VAL A 215 -8.85 1.82 5.81
N ALA A 216 -7.90 2.54 6.39
CA ALA A 216 -7.43 3.81 5.86
C ALA A 216 -6.74 3.66 4.50
N VAL A 217 -5.87 2.66 4.32
CA VAL A 217 -5.25 2.33 3.02
C VAL A 217 -6.32 2.01 1.98
N LEU A 218 -7.29 1.17 2.32
CA LEU A 218 -8.39 0.81 1.43
C LEU A 218 -9.25 2.01 1.04
N ALA A 219 -9.55 2.90 1.99
CA ALA A 219 -10.29 4.12 1.74
C ALA A 219 -9.50 5.10 0.86
N ASP A 220 -8.17 5.23 1.05
CA ASP A 220 -7.35 6.08 0.18
C ASP A 220 -7.33 5.56 -1.26
N PHE A 221 -7.35 4.24 -1.47
CA PHE A 221 -7.52 3.61 -2.78
C PHE A 221 -8.98 3.41 -3.20
N LYS A 222 -9.88 4.18 -2.60
CA LYS A 222 -11.29 4.30 -3.01
C LYS A 222 -12.07 2.98 -3.01
N ARG A 223 -11.72 2.03 -2.15
CA ARG A 223 -12.44 0.76 -2.04
C ARG A 223 -13.80 1.03 -1.35
N PRO A 224 -14.95 0.69 -1.98
CA PRO A 224 -16.26 1.18 -1.55
C PRO A 224 -16.58 0.95 -0.07
N ALA A 225 -16.42 -0.28 0.42
CA ALA A 225 -16.75 -0.64 1.81
C ALA A 225 -15.96 0.16 2.85
N SER A 226 -14.71 0.56 2.56
CA SER A 226 -13.90 1.38 3.47
C SER A 226 -14.15 2.86 3.30
N LEU A 227 -14.56 3.31 2.11
CA LEU A 227 -14.94 4.71 1.88
C LEU A 227 -16.22 5.11 2.62
N GLU A 228 -17.15 4.18 2.82
CA GLU A 228 -18.40 4.41 3.56
C GLU A 228 -18.17 4.84 5.01
N GLU A 229 -17.00 4.56 5.58
CA GLU A 229 -16.58 5.03 6.91
C GLU A 229 -16.34 6.55 6.96
N PHE A 230 -16.26 7.24 5.81
CA PHE A 230 -15.83 8.63 5.69
C PHE A 230 -16.84 9.48 4.93
N SER A 231 -16.96 10.76 5.28
CA SER A 231 -17.75 11.68 4.46
C SER A 231 -16.96 12.04 3.19
N GLY A 232 -17.64 12.13 2.05
CA GLY A 232 -17.00 12.54 0.79
C GLY A 232 -16.30 13.90 0.90
N ALA A 233 -16.87 14.84 1.66
CA ALA A 233 -16.27 16.15 1.91
C ALA A 233 -14.92 16.06 2.65
N TYR A 234 -14.80 15.15 3.62
CA TYR A 234 -13.55 14.94 4.35
C TYR A 234 -12.46 14.34 3.45
N VAL A 235 -12.82 13.31 2.67
CA VAL A 235 -11.90 12.67 1.71
C VAL A 235 -11.39 13.68 0.67
N GLN A 236 -12.29 14.51 0.12
CA GLN A 236 -11.92 15.58 -0.82
C GLN A 236 -11.03 16.66 -0.18
N ALA A 237 -11.26 17.01 1.09
CA ALA A 237 -10.42 17.98 1.80
C ALA A 237 -8.98 17.46 2.01
N ILE A 238 -8.85 16.18 2.36
CA ILE A 238 -7.56 15.49 2.45
C ILE A 238 -6.84 15.49 1.10
N GLU A 239 -7.50 15.10 0.01
CA GLU A 239 -6.86 15.03 -1.32
C GLU A 239 -6.44 16.39 -1.87
N ARG A 240 -7.15 17.47 -1.50
CA ARG A 240 -6.72 18.84 -1.80
C ARG A 240 -5.46 19.23 -1.03
N SER A 241 -5.32 18.73 0.20
CA SER A 241 -4.14 19.00 1.03
C SER A 241 -2.95 18.13 0.65
N PHE A 242 -3.22 16.90 0.20
CA PHE A 242 -2.23 15.88 -0.15
C PHE A 242 -2.56 15.27 -1.52
N PRO A 243 -2.09 15.88 -2.63
CA PRO A 243 -2.40 15.40 -3.97
C PRO A 243 -2.05 13.93 -4.18
N ARG A 244 -2.86 13.21 -4.98
CA ARG A 244 -2.68 11.76 -5.23
C ARG A 244 -1.43 11.41 -6.03
N LEU A 245 -0.99 12.30 -6.93
CA LEU A 245 0.25 12.17 -7.70
C LEU A 245 0.41 10.81 -8.41
N ASN A 246 -0.68 10.26 -8.99
CA ASN A 246 -0.71 8.95 -9.65
C ASN A 246 -0.20 7.79 -8.77
N ILE A 247 -0.48 7.84 -7.46
CA ILE A 247 -0.03 6.86 -6.47
C ILE A 247 -0.25 5.41 -6.92
N GLU A 248 -1.37 5.07 -7.54
CA GLU A 248 -1.67 3.69 -7.96
C GLU A 248 -0.65 3.16 -8.98
N LYS A 249 -0.20 4.02 -9.91
CA LYS A 249 0.86 3.65 -10.85
C LYS A 249 2.20 3.58 -10.13
N ILE A 250 2.55 4.65 -9.41
CA ILE A 250 3.87 4.78 -8.79
C ILE A 250 4.14 3.67 -7.78
N LEU A 251 3.20 3.38 -6.87
CA LEU A 251 3.38 2.33 -5.87
C LEU A 251 3.49 0.96 -6.54
N GLY A 252 2.62 0.67 -7.51
CA GLY A 252 2.65 -0.57 -8.26
C GLY A 252 3.97 -0.77 -9.01
N ASP A 253 4.47 0.28 -9.66
CA ASP A 253 5.72 0.26 -10.42
C ASP A 253 6.92 0.03 -9.50
N VAL A 254 7.05 0.78 -8.40
CA VAL A 254 8.19 0.63 -7.47
C VAL A 254 8.24 -0.78 -6.87
N VAL A 255 7.10 -1.33 -6.44
CA VAL A 255 7.01 -2.70 -5.89
C VAL A 255 7.42 -3.73 -6.94
N VAL A 256 6.94 -3.58 -8.18
CA VAL A 256 7.26 -4.50 -9.28
C VAL A 256 8.72 -4.37 -9.70
N GLU A 257 9.28 -3.18 -9.76
CA GLU A 257 10.67 -2.94 -10.12
C GLU A 257 11.63 -3.61 -9.13
N GLN A 258 11.38 -3.47 -7.82
CA GLN A 258 12.12 -4.19 -6.80
C GLN A 258 11.98 -5.72 -6.99
N ALA A 259 10.77 -6.20 -7.24
CA ALA A 259 10.50 -7.63 -7.45
C ALA A 259 11.10 -8.20 -8.74
N LEU A 260 11.27 -7.38 -9.79
CA LEU A 260 11.95 -7.77 -11.03
C LEU A 260 13.45 -7.99 -10.79
N ARG A 261 14.07 -7.19 -9.91
CA ARG A 261 15.46 -7.36 -9.47
C ARG A 261 15.61 -8.53 -8.50
N GLN A 262 14.65 -8.70 -7.58
CA GLN A 262 14.69 -9.67 -6.49
C GLN A 262 13.35 -10.41 -6.37
N ARG A 263 13.24 -11.58 -7.00
CA ARG A 263 11.98 -12.34 -7.08
C ARG A 263 11.43 -12.79 -5.72
N GLU A 264 12.32 -13.04 -4.76
CA GLU A 264 11.99 -13.41 -3.36
C GLU A 264 11.10 -12.36 -2.67
N LYS A 265 11.20 -11.07 -3.07
CA LYS A 265 10.36 -9.98 -2.53
C LYS A 265 8.89 -10.10 -2.92
N ALA A 266 8.56 -10.94 -3.91
CA ALA A 266 7.20 -11.09 -4.43
C ALA A 266 6.76 -12.56 -4.50
N PRO A 267 6.56 -13.24 -3.34
CA PRO A 267 6.04 -14.60 -3.31
C PRO A 267 4.71 -14.71 -4.08
N PRO A 268 4.44 -15.79 -4.84
CA PRO A 268 3.27 -15.86 -5.74
C PRO A 268 1.90 -15.62 -5.10
N ALA A 269 1.74 -15.96 -3.82
CA ALA A 269 0.52 -15.76 -3.03
C ALA A 269 0.57 -14.48 -2.15
N SER A 270 1.07 -13.39 -2.72
CA SER A 270 1.15 -12.07 -2.07
C SER A 270 0.71 -10.97 -3.05
N TRP A 271 0.36 -9.79 -2.54
CA TRP A 271 0.03 -8.65 -3.41
C TRP A 271 1.19 -8.26 -4.36
N PRO A 272 2.46 -8.14 -3.90
CA PRO A 272 3.60 -7.97 -4.81
C PRO A 272 3.72 -9.07 -5.88
N GLY A 273 3.47 -10.34 -5.51
CA GLY A 273 3.47 -11.46 -6.45
C GLY A 273 2.40 -11.36 -7.53
N VAL A 274 1.22 -10.86 -7.17
CA VAL A 274 0.11 -10.61 -8.11
C VAL A 274 0.48 -9.49 -9.10
N LEU A 275 1.06 -8.39 -8.61
CA LEU A 275 1.52 -7.29 -9.46
C LEU A 275 2.64 -7.72 -10.41
N LEU A 276 3.61 -8.48 -9.89
CA LEU A 276 4.73 -8.99 -10.66
C LEU A 276 4.26 -9.89 -11.80
N ARG A 277 3.35 -10.83 -11.51
CA ARG A 277 2.75 -11.70 -12.53
C ARG A 277 2.08 -10.87 -13.63
N SER A 278 1.25 -9.89 -13.25
CA SER A 278 0.58 -8.99 -14.19
C SER A 278 1.56 -8.23 -15.09
N LYS A 279 2.69 -7.74 -14.55
CA LYS A 279 3.74 -7.08 -15.36
C LYS A 279 4.42 -8.05 -16.33
N LEU A 280 4.72 -9.28 -15.90
CA LEU A 280 5.31 -10.30 -16.79
C LEU A 280 4.37 -10.73 -17.92
N GLU A 281 3.07 -10.77 -17.66
CA GLU A 281 2.03 -11.07 -18.66
C GLU A 281 1.78 -9.89 -19.62
N ASN A 282 2.11 -8.66 -19.21
CA ASN A 282 1.85 -7.43 -19.97
C ASN A 282 3.09 -6.52 -19.98
N PRO A 283 4.21 -6.93 -20.59
CA PRO A 283 5.49 -6.21 -20.48
C PRO A 283 5.42 -4.77 -21.01
N ASP A 284 4.68 -4.56 -22.11
CA ASP A 284 4.56 -3.26 -22.79
C ASP A 284 3.48 -2.34 -22.18
N TRP A 285 2.78 -2.77 -21.14
CA TRP A 285 1.79 -1.93 -20.44
C TRP A 285 2.48 -0.92 -19.53
N ASP A 286 2.14 0.36 -19.72
CA ASP A 286 2.65 1.53 -18.97
C ASP A 286 1.52 2.29 -18.24
N GLY A 287 0.34 1.70 -18.10
CA GLY A 287 -0.72 2.24 -17.22
C GLY A 287 -0.52 1.80 -15.76
N VAL A 288 -1.51 2.10 -14.90
CA VAL A 288 -1.62 1.44 -13.59
C VAL A 288 -1.59 -0.06 -13.78
N ASN A 289 -0.79 -0.78 -12.98
CA ASN A 289 -0.67 -2.23 -13.09
C ASN A 289 -2.06 -2.88 -13.11
N LYS A 290 -2.34 -3.76 -14.08
CA LYS A 290 -3.67 -4.35 -14.28
C LYS A 290 -4.20 -5.17 -13.09
N ALA A 291 -3.33 -5.50 -12.13
CA ALA A 291 -3.68 -6.26 -10.93
C ALA A 291 -3.56 -5.46 -9.62
N PHE A 292 -3.51 -4.12 -9.71
CA PHE A 292 -3.54 -3.21 -8.57
C PHE A 292 -4.93 -3.20 -7.87
#